data_AF-A0ABD0QNK5-F1
#
_entry.id   AF-A0ABD0QNK5-F1
#
_cell.length_a   1.000
_cell.length_b   1.000
_cell.length_c   1.000
_cell.angle_alpha   90.00
_cell.angle_beta   90.00
_cell.angle_gamma   90.00
#
_symmetry.space_group_name_H-M   'P 1'
#
loop_
_entity.id
_entity.type
_entity.pdbx_description
1 polymer ?
#
loop_
_entity_poly.entity_id
_entity_poly.type
_entity_poly.pdbx_seq_one_letter_code
_entity_poly.pdbx_strand_id
1 'polypeptide(L)' 'GFPLKNLQSPVNTTLRRFLHGSDAVPAFWNFSLLGGQGGWQSDGCRILHQDDNFTTV' A
#
# COMPACT_ATOMS: atom_id res chain seq x y z
N GLY A 1 -3.71 0.11 18.84
CA GLY A 1 -2.54 -0.75 18.56
C GLY A 1 -1.37 0.12 18.15
N PHE A 2 -0.14 -0.37 18.29
CA PHE A 2 1.08 0.36 17.90
C PHE A 2 1.50 -0.06 16.48
N PRO A 3 1.87 0.88 15.59
CA PRO A 3 2.31 0.54 14.24
C PRO A 3 3.69 -0.13 14.28
N LEU A 4 3.81 -1.30 13.66
CA LEU A 4 5.09 -1.97 13.43
C LEU A 4 5.85 -1.25 12.32
N LYS A 5 7.14 -0.97 12.55
CA LYS A 5 8.01 -0.25 11.60
C LYS A 5 9.32 -1.02 11.42
N ASN A 6 10.00 -0.80 10.29
CA ASN A 6 11.32 -1.38 10.00
C ASN A 6 11.37 -2.91 10.11
N LEU A 7 10.35 -3.58 9.57
CA LEU A 7 10.29 -5.04 9.53
C LEU A 7 11.46 -5.59 8.70
N GLN A 8 12.16 -6.61 9.20
CA GLN A 8 13.22 -7.29 8.43
C GLN A 8 12.66 -8.06 7.23
N SER A 9 11.46 -8.64 7.39
CA SER A 9 10.70 -9.25 6.30
C SER A 9 9.51 -8.34 5.95
N PRO A 10 9.32 -7.97 4.69
CA PRO A 10 8.15 -7.21 4.27
C PRO A 10 6.87 -8.04 4.44
N VAL A 11 5.74 -7.34 4.48
CA VAL A 11 4.40 -7.95 4.42
C VAL A 11 3.95 -7.91 2.97
N ASN A 12 3.66 -9.08 2.39
CA ASN A 12 3.17 -9.16 1.03
C ASN A 12 1.65 -9.22 1.02
N THR A 13 1.01 -8.36 0.21
CA THR A 13 -0.44 -8.35 0.03
C THR A 13 -0.78 -8.40 -1.44
N THR A 14 -1.69 -9.30 -1.84
CA THR A 14 -2.23 -9.35 -3.21
C THR A 14 -3.65 -8.80 -3.21
N LEU A 15 -3.88 -7.77 -4.02
CA LEU A 15 -5.16 -7.10 -4.17
C LEU A 15 -5.70 -7.33 -5.58
N ARG A 16 -6.99 -7.66 -5.67
CA ARG A 16 -7.71 -7.70 -6.95
C ARG A 16 -8.12 -6.28 -7.34
N ARG A 17 -7.91 -5.91 -8.59
CA ARG A 17 -8.32 -4.61 -9.13
C ARG A 17 -9.83 -4.53 -9.28
N PHE A 18 -10.40 -3.39 -8.90
CA PHE A 18 -11.83 -3.09 -9.14
C PHE A 18 -12.08 -2.53 -10.55
N LEU A 19 -11.11 -1.80 -11.11
CA LEU A 19 -11.15 -1.20 -12.44
C LEU A 19 -9.80 -1.36 -13.11
N HIS A 20 -9.80 -1.47 -14.44
CA HIS A 20 -8.56 -1.45 -15.21
C HIS A 20 -8.03 -0.01 -15.28
N GLY A 21 -6.75 0.16 -14.92
CA GLY A 21 -6.05 1.43 -14.95
C GLY A 21 -4.54 1.22 -15.08
N SER A 22 -3.82 2.28 -15.43
CA SER A 22 -2.36 2.33 -15.44
C SER A 22 -1.82 2.94 -14.13
N ASP A 23 -0.51 2.80 -13.90
CA ASP A 23 0.21 3.56 -12.87
C ASP A 23 -0.27 3.31 -11.43
N ALA A 24 -0.45 2.04 -11.07
CA ALA A 24 -0.81 1.65 -9.72
C ALA A 24 0.25 2.16 -8.72
N VAL A 25 -0.21 2.76 -7.62
CA VAL A 25 0.65 3.22 -6.53
C VAL A 25 0.33 2.41 -5.27
N PRO A 26 1.30 1.68 -4.69
CA PRO A 26 1.08 0.96 -3.45
C PRO A 26 1.08 1.96 -2.29
N ALA A 27 0.09 1.87 -1.42
CA ALA A 27 -0.06 2.80 -0.31
C ALA A 27 -0.71 2.15 0.92
N PHE A 28 -0.47 2.74 2.08
CA PHE A 28 -1.15 2.42 3.32
C PHE A 28 -1.84 3.67 3.88
N TRP A 29 -2.85 3.47 4.73
CA TRP A 29 -3.52 4.58 5.40
C TRP A 29 -2.72 5.03 6.62
N ASN A 30 -2.18 6.25 6.57
CA ASN A 30 -1.51 6.88 7.69
C ASN A 30 -2.47 7.83 8.42
N PHE A 31 -2.91 7.44 9.62
CA PHE A 31 -3.82 8.22 10.45
C PHE A 31 -3.27 9.57 10.94
N SER A 32 -1.95 9.74 11.00
CA SER A 32 -1.33 10.97 11.49
C SER A 32 -1.34 12.11 10.48
N LEU A 33 -1.65 11.84 9.21
CA LEU A 33 -1.74 12.86 8.18
C LEU A 33 -2.95 13.79 8.41
N LEU A 34 -2.87 14.98 7.81
CA LEU A 34 -3.97 15.96 7.79
C LEU A 34 -4.52 16.28 9.20
N GLY A 35 -3.63 16.41 10.18
CA GLY A 35 -4.02 16.73 11.57
C GLY A 35 -4.82 15.61 12.26
N GLY A 36 -4.60 14.35 11.88
CA GLY A 36 -5.29 13.19 12.47
C GLY A 36 -6.47 12.66 11.66
N GLN A 37 -6.82 13.30 10.53
CA GLN A 37 -7.87 12.82 9.62
C GLN A 37 -7.42 11.61 8.80
N GLY A 38 -6.11 11.49 8.62
CA GLY A 38 -5.47 10.43 7.87
C GLY A 38 -5.38 10.70 6.38
N GLY A 39 -4.60 9.87 5.69
CA GLY A 39 -4.40 9.95 4.24
C GLY A 39 -3.63 8.75 3.73
N TRP A 40 -3.62 8.58 2.40
CA TRP A 40 -2.80 7.59 1.73
C TRP A 40 -1.33 8.04 1.69
N GLN A 41 -0.42 7.15 2.07
CA GLN A 41 1.02 7.34 1.98
C GLN A 41 1.66 6.11 1.33
N SER A 42 2.64 6.30 0.45
CA SER A 42 3.32 5.23 -0.28
C SER A 42 4.72 4.89 0.25
N ASP A 43 5.26 5.69 1.18
CA ASP A 43 6.61 5.49 1.70
C ASP A 43 6.80 4.10 2.34
N GLY A 44 7.80 3.37 1.86
CA GLY A 44 8.10 2.01 2.33
C GLY A 44 7.25 0.91 1.70
N CYS A 45 6.30 1.25 0.83
CA CYS A 45 5.57 0.29 -0.01
C CYS A 45 6.22 0.18 -1.39
N ARG A 46 6.15 -1.00 -2.01
CA ARG A 46 6.62 -1.22 -3.38
C ARG A 46 5.77 -2.26 -4.07
N ILE A 47 5.60 -2.15 -5.38
CA ILE A 47 4.95 -3.20 -6.16
C ILE A 47 5.96 -4.34 -6.35
N LEU A 48 5.53 -5.56 -6.04
CA LEU A 48 6.28 -6.79 -6.30
C LEU A 48 5.89 -7.40 -7.64
N HIS A 49 4.59 -7.38 -7.95
CA HIS A 49 4.04 -7.94 -9.17
C HIS A 49 2.77 -7.18 -9.57
N GLN A 50 2.54 -7.05 -10.86
CA GLN A 50 1.36 -6.41 -11.41
C GLN A 50 0.93 -7.11 -12.70
N ASP A 51 -0.31 -7.61 -12.71
CA ASP A 51 -0.98 -8.21 -13.86
C ASP A 51 -2.37 -7.60 -14.03
N ASP A 52 -3.05 -7.83 -15.16
CA ASP A 52 -4.32 -7.17 -15.50
C ASP A 52 -5.43 -7.22 -14.44
N ASN A 53 -5.41 -8.20 -13.54
CA ASN A 53 -6.42 -8.43 -12.52
C ASN A 53 -5.92 -8.22 -11.08
N PHE A 54 -4.62 -8.38 -10.84
CA PHE A 54 -4.03 -8.36 -9.51
C PHE A 54 -2.79 -7.48 -9.42
N THR A 55 -2.59 -6.93 -8.23
CA THR A 55 -1.35 -6.25 -7.85
C THR A 55 -0.88 -6.83 -6.52
N THR A 56 0.36 -7.28 -6.48
CA THR A 56 1.05 -7.67 -5.25
C THR A 56 1.97 -6.55 -4.82
N VAL A 57 1.82 -6.13 -3.55
CA VAL A 57 2.58 -5.08 -2.88
C VAL A 57 3.29 -5.60 -1.64
#